data_AF-A0A2N7IKD3-F1
#
_entry.id   AF-A0A2N7IKD3-F1
#
_cell.length_a   1.000
_cell.length_b   1.000
_cell.length_c   1.000
_cell.angle_alpha   90.00
_cell.angle_beta   90.00
_cell.angle_gamma   90.00
#
_symmetry.space_group_name_H-M   'P 1'
#
loop_
_entity.id
_entity.type
_entity.pdbx_description
1 polymer ?
#
loop_
_entity_poly.entity_id
_entity_poly.type
_entity_poly.pdbx_seq_one_letter_code
_entity_poly.pdbx_strand_id
1 'polypeptide(L)'
;MIALFKTDTVVVNAAQGCFDYKLDGEVRLNDQPYVLKTVDKVWAQFCVKLSFECGHSVLLWRDSCDEREYRYFLANLQRAREIS
;
A
#
# COMPACT_ATOMS: atom_id res chain seq x y z
N MET A 1 -0.40 36.66 17.63
CA MET A 1 0.48 35.90 16.71
C MET A 1 0.18 34.43 16.93
N ILE A 2 -0.48 33.79 15.96
CA ILE A 2 -0.92 32.38 16.07
C ILE A 2 0.28 31.50 15.71
N ALA A 3 0.66 30.59 16.59
CA ALA A 3 1.67 29.59 16.31
C ALA A 3 1.10 28.61 15.27
N LEU A 4 1.47 28.81 14.00
CA LEU A 4 1.18 27.86 12.93
C LEU A 4 2.01 26.60 13.18
N PHE A 5 1.31 25.47 13.25
CA PHE A 5 1.84 24.17 13.60
C PHE A 5 3.05 23.79 12.73
N LYS A 6 4.10 23.37 13.44
CA LYS A 6 5.37 22.89 12.92
C LYS A 6 5.22 21.42 12.48
N THR A 7 5.18 21.17 11.19
CA THR A 7 5.55 19.87 10.61
C THR A 7 5.99 20.05 9.16
N ASP A 8 7.31 20.19 8.95
CA ASP A 8 7.99 20.39 7.67
C ASP A 8 8.12 19.09 6.83
N THR A 9 7.15 18.19 6.90
CA THR A 9 7.21 16.93 6.12
C THR A 9 5.87 16.60 5.51
N VAL A 10 5.63 17.14 4.32
CA VAL A 10 4.68 16.54 3.38
C VAL A 10 5.39 15.38 2.72
N VAL A 11 5.24 14.17 3.27
CA VAL A 11 5.70 12.96 2.59
C VAL A 11 4.71 12.66 1.47
N VAL A 12 5.01 13.18 0.28
CA VAL A 12 4.31 12.77 -0.94
C VAL A 12 4.85 11.39 -1.31
N ASN A 13 4.27 10.33 -0.74
CA ASN A 13 4.52 8.96 -1.18
C ASN A 13 3.79 8.72 -2.51
N ALA A 14 4.26 9.38 -3.56
CA ALA A 14 3.99 8.92 -4.91
C ALA A 14 4.76 7.62 -5.07
N ALA A 15 4.08 6.49 -5.00
CA ALA A 15 4.64 5.23 -5.46
C ALA A 15 4.75 5.29 -6.98
N GLN A 16 5.76 6.02 -7.48
CA GLN A 16 6.34 5.76 -8.78
C GLN A 16 7.34 4.63 -8.56
N GLY A 17 7.03 3.44 -9.08
CA GLY A 17 7.88 2.30 -8.81
C GLY A 17 7.29 0.95 -9.14
N CYS A 18 8.12 -0.08 -9.01
CA CYS A 18 7.73 -1.47 -9.12
C CYS A 18 7.14 -1.94 -7.78
N PHE A 19 5.96 -2.56 -7.86
CA PHE A 19 5.26 -3.16 -6.74
C PHE A 19 5.27 -4.67 -6.92
N ASP A 20 6.03 -5.39 -6.09
CA ASP A 20 5.98 -6.84 -6.05
C ASP A 20 5.30 -7.30 -4.77
N TYR A 21 4.35 -8.23 -4.90
CA TYR A 21 3.69 -8.84 -3.77
C TYR A 21 3.94 -10.35 -3.79
N LYS A 22 4.51 -10.86 -2.71
CA LYS A 22 4.62 -12.29 -2.47
C LYS A 22 3.47 -12.78 -1.59
N LEU A 23 3.08 -14.03 -1.79
CA LEU A 23 1.99 -14.68 -1.06
C LEU A 23 2.29 -14.90 0.44
N ASP A 24 3.53 -14.70 0.87
CA ASP A 24 3.98 -14.73 2.27
C ASP A 24 3.68 -13.41 3.02
N GLY A 25 3.16 -12.39 2.33
CA GLY A 25 2.85 -11.07 2.91
C GLY A 25 4.00 -10.07 2.83
N GLU A 26 5.17 -10.44 2.29
CA GLU A 26 6.26 -9.51 1.96
C GLU A 26 5.86 -8.68 0.73
N VAL A 27 5.81 -7.36 0.91
CA VAL A 27 5.61 -6.40 -0.19
C VAL A 27 6.96 -5.77 -0.51
N ARG A 28 7.34 -5.71 -1.78
CA ARG A 28 8.52 -4.96 -2.22
C ARG A 28 8.11 -3.75 -3.03
N LEU A 29 8.65 -2.60 -2.64
CA LEU A 29 8.51 -1.35 -3.37
C LEU A 29 9.90 -0.96 -3.86
N ASN A 30 10.11 -0.92 -5.17
CA ASN A 30 11.43 -0.61 -5.76
C ASN A 30 12.56 -1.45 -5.14
N ASP A 31 12.38 -2.77 -5.11
CA ASP A 31 13.28 -3.77 -4.51
C ASP A 31 13.47 -3.68 -2.98
N GLN A 32 12.87 -2.69 -2.31
CA GLN A 32 12.92 -2.56 -0.86
C GLN A 32 11.77 -3.34 -0.22
N PRO A 33 12.06 -4.25 0.73
CA PRO A 33 11.04 -5.04 1.40
C PRO A 33 10.31 -4.23 2.49
N TYR A 34 9.01 -4.45 2.58
CA TYR A 34 8.11 -3.88 3.57
C TYR A 34 7.17 -4.96 4.12
N VAL A 35 6.94 -4.90 5.43
CA VAL A 35 5.96 -5.76 6.12
C VAL A 35 4.62 -5.05 6.15
N LEU A 36 3.62 -5.66 5.53
CA LEU A 36 2.29 -5.10 5.43
C LEU A 36 1.55 -5.23 6.77
N LYS A 37 1.06 -4.10 7.30
CA LYS A 37 0.30 -4.04 8.55
C LYS A 37 -1.21 -4.05 8.32
N THR A 38 -1.68 -3.16 7.44
CA THR A 38 -3.09 -3.05 7.10
C THR A 38 -3.29 -2.63 5.65
N VAL A 39 -4.45 -3.00 5.10
CA VAL A 39 -4.90 -2.54 3.78
C VAL A 39 -6.29 -1.94 3.88
N ASP A 40 -6.42 -0.70 3.44
CA ASP A 40 -7.71 -0.05 3.25
C ASP A 40 -8.22 -0.33 1.83
N LYS A 41 -9.42 -0.92 1.76
CA LYS A 41 -10.09 -1.32 0.53
C LYS A 41 -11.37 -0.52 0.25
N VAL A 42 -11.68 0.52 1.02
CA VAL A 42 -12.91 1.32 0.84
C VAL A 42 -13.02 1.86 -0.59
N TRP A 43 -11.90 2.22 -1.19
CA TRP A 43 -11.82 2.75 -2.55
C TRP A 43 -11.26 1.77 -3.58
N ALA A 44 -11.33 0.45 -3.32
CA ALA A 44 -10.66 -0.58 -4.15
C ALA A 44 -11.06 -0.57 -5.64
N GLN A 45 -12.20 0.03 -6.01
CA GLN A 45 -12.56 0.28 -7.41
C GLN A 45 -11.60 1.23 -8.16
N PHE A 46 -10.85 2.05 -7.42
CA PHE A 46 -9.90 3.04 -7.91
C PHE A 46 -8.48 2.78 -7.39
N CYS A 47 -8.31 2.57 -6.08
CA CYS A 47 -7.02 2.34 -5.45
C CYS A 47 -7.17 1.64 -4.09
N VAL A 48 -6.06 1.14 -3.58
CA VAL A 48 -5.96 0.66 -2.20
C VAL A 48 -4.82 1.35 -1.47
N LYS A 49 -5.03 1.59 -0.17
CA LYS A 49 -3.97 2.13 0.70
C LYS A 49 -3.33 0.98 1.46
N LEU A 50 -2.03 0.80 1.25
CA LEU A 50 -1.20 -0.14 1.99
C LEU A 50 -0.49 0.62 3.11
N SER A 51 -0.62 0.13 4.33
CA SER A 51 0.08 0.68 5.49
C SER A 51 1.02 -0.37 6.05
N PHE A 52 2.27 -0.01 6.27
CA PHE A 52 3.34 -0.92 6.67
C PHE A 52 3.67 -0.75 8.16
N GLU A 53 4.32 -1.76 8.75
CA GLU A 53 4.71 -1.74 10.16
C GLU A 53 5.67 -0.60 10.50
N CYS A 54 6.54 -0.22 9.56
CA CYS A 54 7.49 0.89 9.69
C CYS A 54 6.83 2.29 9.64
N GLY A 55 5.49 2.38 9.65
CA GLY A 55 4.75 3.64 9.62
C GLY A 55 4.59 4.26 8.22
N HIS A 56 5.22 3.68 7.19
CA HIS A 56 5.05 4.13 5.81
C HIS A 56 3.69 3.72 5.25
N SER A 57 3.18 4.49 4.29
CA SER A 57 1.95 4.15 3.57
C SER A 57 2.06 4.54 2.11
N VAL A 58 1.49 3.72 1.23
CA VAL A 58 1.43 3.96 -0.21
C VAL A 58 0.03 3.72 -0.75
N LEU A 59 -0.28 4.39 -1.87
CA LEU A 59 -1.46 4.13 -2.67
C LEU A 59 -1.06 3.29 -3.88
N LEU A 60 -1.69 2.12 -4.02
CA LEU A 60 -1.63 1.33 -5.24
C LEU A 60 -2.85 1.66 -6.08
N TRP A 61 -2.63 2.34 -7.19
CA TRP A 61 -3.69 2.72 -8.12
C TRP A 61 -4.01 1.57 -9.08
N ARG A 62 -5.29 1.34 -9.33
CA ARG A 62 -5.77 0.27 -10.21
C ARG A 62 -5.30 0.46 -11.65
N ASP A 63 -5.28 1.70 -12.14
CA ASP A 63 -4.87 2.06 -13.49
C ASP A 63 -3.36 1.97 -13.72
N SER A 64 -2.56 1.90 -12.65
CA SER A 64 -1.13 1.60 -12.73
C SER A 64 -0.81 0.10 -12.85
N CYS A 65 -1.81 -0.78 -12.80
CA CYS A 65 -1.63 -2.23 -12.76
C CYS A 65 -2.34 -2.92 -13.94
N ASP A 66 -1.91 -4.14 -14.28
CA ASP A 66 -2.78 -5.04 -15.05
C ASP A 66 -4.02 -5.41 -14.23
N GLU A 67 -5.20 -5.39 -14.85
CA GLU A 67 -6.47 -5.61 -14.15
C GLU A 67 -6.57 -7.01 -13.53
N ARG A 68 -5.98 -8.02 -14.17
CA ARG A 68 -5.98 -9.39 -13.63
C ARG A 68 -5.10 -9.47 -12.40
N GLU A 69 -3.92 -8.87 -12.45
CA GLU A 69 -2.98 -8.82 -11.33
C GLU A 69 -3.55 -8.05 -10.13
N TYR A 70 -4.17 -6.89 -10.38
CA TYR A 70 -4.81 -6.11 -9.33
C TYR A 70 -5.94 -6.89 -8.64
N ARG A 71 -6.82 -7.55 -9.41
CA ARG A 71 -7.87 -8.40 -8.83
C ARG A 71 -7.30 -9.58 -8.04
N TYR A 72 -6.24 -10.21 -8.56
CA TYR A 72 -5.57 -11.31 -7.88
C TYR A 72 -4.96 -10.87 -6.54
N PHE A 73 -4.30 -9.70 -6.54
CA PHE A 73 -3.78 -9.07 -5.33
C PHE A 73 -4.88 -8.84 -4.28
N LEU A 74 -6.00 -8.20 -4.67
CA LEU A 74 -7.11 -7.94 -3.75
C LEU A 74 -7.70 -9.21 -3.13
N ALA A 75 -7.78 -10.30 -3.91
CA ALA A 75 -8.27 -11.60 -3.47
C ALA A 75 -7.30 -12.27 -2.48
N ASN A 76 -5.99 -12.21 -2.72
CA ASN A 76 -5.02 -12.80 -1.81
C ASN A 76 -4.88 -12.04 -0.49
N LEU A 77 -5.09 -10.72 -0.51
CA LEU A 77 -5.21 -9.94 0.71
C LEU A 77 -6.40 -10.37 1.60
N GLN A 78 -7.43 -11.03 1.05
CA GLN A 78 -8.52 -11.59 1.88
C GLN A 78 -8.05 -12.86 2.61
N ARG A 79 -7.29 -13.73 1.94
CA ARG A 79 -6.80 -14.99 2.49
C ARG A 79 -5.78 -14.84 3.61
N ALA A 80 -4.88 -13.86 3.50
CA ALA A 80 -3.86 -13.62 4.52
C ALA A 80 -4.45 -13.22 5.91
N ARG A 81 -5.71 -12.79 5.94
CA ARG A 81 -6.41 -12.34 7.15
C ARG A 81 -7.28 -13.43 7.80
N GLU A 82 -7.48 -14.57 7.12
CA GLU A 82 -8.28 -15.70 7.62
C GLU A 82 -7.42 -16.74 8.37
N ILE A 83 -6.09 -16.56 8.41
CA ILE A 83 -5.14 -17.48 9.06
C ILE A 83 -4.62 -16.94 10.40
N SER A 84 -5.07 -15.75 10.83
CA SER A 84 -4.72 -15.12 12.11
C SER A 84 -5.81 -15.26 13.15
#